data_AF-J2PNP7-F1
#
_entry.id   AF-J2PNP7-F1
#
_cell.length_a   1.000
_cell.length_b   1.000
_cell.length_c   1.000
_cell.angle_alpha   90.00
_cell.angle_beta   90.00
_cell.angle_gamma   90.00
#
_symmetry.space_group_name_H-M   'P 1'
#
loop_
_entity.id
_entity.type
_entity.pdbx_description
1 polymer ?
#
loop_
_entity_poly.entity_id
_entity_poly.type
_entity_poly.pdbx_seq_one_letter_code
_entity_poly.pdbx_strand_id
1 'polypeptide(L)'
;ADIDGLGTPHYDWQRNVGSGFVSIGAADQATYTLGDADVGGLVRVVVSYTDGQGFANSVTSAGSAAIAGVNDPHTGGCRSPARRPRTRC
;
A
#
# COMPACT_ATOMS: atom_id res chain seq x y z
N ALA A 1 -9.39 -16.71 -22.58
CA ALA A 1 -8.00 -16.26 -22.76
C ALA A 1 -7.92 -15.74 -24.18
N ASP A 2 -7.38 -14.55 -24.36
CA ASP A 2 -7.01 -14.00 -25.67
C ASP A 2 -6.11 -14.99 -26.41
N ILE A 3 -6.32 -15.08 -27.73
CA ILE A 3 -5.78 -16.14 -28.59
C ILE A 3 -4.25 -16.10 -28.73
N ASP A 4 -3.63 -14.96 -28.43
CA ASP A 4 -2.18 -14.72 -28.60
C ASP A 4 -1.41 -14.67 -27.26
N GLY A 5 -2.11 -14.66 -26.12
CA GLY A 5 -1.54 -14.62 -24.77
C GLY A 5 -1.07 -13.22 -24.34
N LEU A 6 -1.55 -12.79 -23.18
CA LEU A 6 -1.00 -11.63 -22.46
C LEU A 6 0.44 -11.94 -22.04
N GLY A 7 1.41 -11.12 -22.43
CA GLY A 7 2.76 -11.22 -21.86
C GLY A 7 2.77 -10.87 -20.38
N THR A 8 3.93 -11.01 -19.75
CA THR A 8 4.09 -10.77 -18.31
C THR A 8 3.71 -9.33 -17.95
N PRO A 9 2.76 -9.12 -17.04
CA PRO A 9 2.41 -7.79 -16.58
C PRO A 9 3.48 -7.23 -15.64
N HIS A 10 3.78 -5.95 -15.82
CA HIS A 10 4.58 -5.11 -14.97
C HIS A 10 3.67 -4.15 -14.21
N TYR A 11 4.03 -3.86 -12.96
CA TYR A 11 3.19 -3.03 -12.06
C TYR A 11 3.97 -1.81 -11.60
N ASP A 12 3.40 -0.61 -11.75
CA ASP A 12 3.90 0.62 -11.15
C ASP A 12 2.82 1.21 -10.23
N TRP A 13 2.98 1.00 -8.92
CA TRP A 13 2.15 1.63 -7.92
C TRP A 13 2.50 3.10 -7.78
N GLN A 14 1.50 3.96 -7.84
CA GLN A 14 1.65 5.40 -7.79
C GLN A 14 0.79 6.01 -6.68
N ARG A 15 1.33 7.02 -6.00
CA ARG A 15 0.59 7.80 -4.99
C ARG A 15 0.48 9.26 -5.39
N ASN A 16 -0.59 9.90 -4.94
CA ASN A 16 -0.79 11.33 -5.05
C ASN A 16 -1.20 11.91 -3.70
N VAL A 17 -0.34 12.75 -3.13
CA VAL A 17 -0.56 13.45 -1.84
C VAL A 17 -0.80 14.96 -2.04
N GLY A 18 -1.22 15.37 -3.24
CA GLY A 18 -1.58 16.76 -3.56
C GLY A 18 -0.84 17.36 -4.74
N SER A 19 0.20 16.71 -5.27
CA SER A 19 1.04 17.21 -6.36
C SER A 19 0.97 16.38 -7.65
N GLY A 20 0.06 15.40 -7.72
CA GLY A 20 -0.03 14.45 -8.83
C GLY A 20 0.49 13.06 -8.47
N PHE A 21 0.28 12.10 -9.37
CA PHE A 21 0.69 10.71 -9.16
C PHE A 21 2.19 10.52 -9.42
N VAL A 22 2.88 9.94 -8.45
CA VAL A 22 4.31 9.59 -8.53
C VAL A 22 4.52 8.13 -8.15
N SER A 23 5.45 7.44 -8.79
CA SER A 23 5.80 6.05 -8.51
C SER A 23 6.29 5.87 -7.08
N ILE A 24 5.80 4.83 -6.41
CA ILE A 24 6.10 4.51 -5.02
C ILE A 24 7.37 3.64 -4.91
N GLY A 25 7.79 3.01 -6.01
CA GLY A 25 8.97 2.12 -6.04
C GLY A 25 8.66 0.66 -5.69
N ALA A 26 7.38 0.28 -5.56
CA ALA A 26 6.93 -1.10 -5.43
C ALA A 26 6.70 -1.75 -6.82
N ALA A 27 7.71 -1.65 -7.69
CA ALA A 27 7.61 -2.12 -9.06
C ALA A 27 7.39 -3.64 -9.12
N ASP A 28 6.58 -4.09 -10.06
CA ASP A 28 6.28 -5.50 -10.37
C ASP A 28 5.63 -6.31 -9.23
N GLN A 29 5.16 -5.62 -8.18
CA GLN A 29 4.41 -6.23 -7.10
C GLN A 29 2.91 -6.22 -7.43
N ALA A 30 2.30 -7.41 -7.48
CA ALA A 30 0.86 -7.55 -7.68
C ALA A 30 0.02 -6.92 -6.54
N THR A 31 0.63 -6.71 -5.37
CA THR A 31 -0.01 -6.11 -4.19
C THR A 31 0.87 -5.02 -3.61
N TYR A 32 0.24 -3.91 -3.20
CA TYR A 32 0.87 -2.85 -2.42
C TYR A 32 0.17 -2.67 -1.08
N THR A 33 0.94 -2.68 0.00
CA THR A 33 0.45 -2.40 1.35
C THR A 33 0.60 -0.92 1.62
N LEU A 34 -0.51 -0.27 1.99
CA LEU A 34 -0.54 1.16 2.31
C LEU A 34 0.34 1.47 3.53
N GLY A 35 1.00 2.62 3.51
CA GLY A 35 1.76 3.15 4.64
C GLY A 35 1.33 4.56 5.04
N ASP A 36 1.90 5.07 6.13
CA ASP A 36 1.58 6.41 6.67
C ASP A 36 1.77 7.53 5.64
N ALA A 37 2.75 7.38 4.75
CA ALA A 37 3.03 8.36 3.70
C ALA A 37 1.94 8.45 2.62
N ASP A 38 0.98 7.52 2.62
CA ASP A 38 -0.16 7.51 1.69
C ASP A 38 -1.42 8.12 2.33
N VAL A 39 -1.43 8.36 3.65
CA VAL A 39 -2.57 8.92 4.39
C VAL A 39 -2.94 10.29 3.85
N GLY A 40 -4.24 10.49 3.60
CA GLY A 40 -4.79 11.69 2.98
C GLY A 40 -4.60 11.76 1.46
N GLY A 41 -3.79 10.86 0.89
CA GLY A 41 -3.55 10.76 -0.54
C GLY A 41 -4.41 9.70 -1.23
N LEU A 42 -4.20 9.58 -2.55
CA LEU A 42 -4.80 8.56 -3.40
C LEU A 42 -3.71 7.63 -3.91
N VAL A 43 -4.05 6.35 -4.09
CA VAL A 43 -3.16 5.35 -4.70
C VAL A 43 -3.81 4.79 -5.97
N ARG A 44 -3.01 4.52 -6.99
CA ARG A 44 -3.41 3.83 -8.22
C ARG A 44 -2.30 2.90 -8.68
N VAL A 45 -2.59 2.03 -9.64
CA VAL A 45 -1.59 1.20 -10.31
C VAL A 45 -1.63 1.45 -11.83
N VAL A 46 -0.44 1.52 -12.43
CA VAL A 46 -0.25 1.44 -13.87
C VAL A 46 0.28 0.05 -14.19
N VAL A 47 -0.42 -0.69 -15.04
CA VAL A 47 -0.02 -2.03 -15.48
C VAL A 47 0.44 -1.95 -16.93
N SER A 48 1.63 -2.44 -17.23
CA SER A 48 2.15 -2.52 -18.60
C SER A 48 2.52 -3.95 -18.98
N TYR A 49 2.41 -4.30 -20.26
CA TYR A 49 2.80 -5.61 -20.76
C TYR A 49 3.12 -5.54 -22.25
N THR A 50 3.88 -6.51 -22.74
CA THR A 50 4.11 -6.72 -24.17
C THR A 50 3.34 -7.96 -24.62
N ASP A 51 2.49 -7.85 -25.64
CA ASP A 51 1.74 -9.01 -26.13
C ASP A 51 2.58 -9.94 -27.02
N GLY A 52 2.00 -11.08 -27.42
CA GLY A 52 2.65 -12.07 -28.29
C GLY A 52 3.06 -11.54 -29.67
N GLN A 53 2.59 -10.36 -30.08
CA GLN A 53 2.94 -9.69 -31.33
C GLN A 53 4.01 -8.60 -31.15
N GLY A 54 4.45 -8.35 -29.90
CA GLY A 54 5.49 -7.37 -29.58
C GLY A 54 4.97 -5.96 -29.34
N PHE A 55 3.66 -5.74 -29.23
CA PHE A 55 3.12 -4.42 -28.91
C PHE A 55 3.17 -4.13 -27.41
N ALA A 56 3.63 -2.95 -27.05
CA ALA A 56 3.62 -2.45 -25.69
C ALA A 56 2.25 -1.85 -25.35
N ASN A 57 1.62 -2.41 -24.32
CA ASN A 57 0.31 -2.00 -23.82
C ASN A 57 0.45 -1.45 -22.39
N SER A 58 -0.40 -0.48 -22.03
CA SER A 58 -0.46 0.07 -20.66
C SER A 58 -1.89 0.46 -20.28
N VAL A 59 -2.27 0.12 -19.05
CA VAL A 59 -3.59 0.41 -18.48
C VAL A 59 -3.40 1.03 -17.10
N THR A 60 -4.08 2.16 -16.86
CA THR A 60 -4.06 2.84 -15.56
C THR A 60 -5.38 2.60 -14.83
N SER A 61 -5.31 2.16 -13.57
CA SER A 61 -6.50 2.02 -12.73
C SER A 61 -7.08 3.39 -12.36
N ALA A 62 -8.36 3.40 -11.95
CA ALA A 62 -8.88 4.54 -11.20
C ALA A 62 -8.05 4.73 -9.91
N GLY A 63 -7.95 5.98 -9.45
CA GLY A 63 -7.40 6.28 -8.13
C GLY A 63 -8.35 5.82 -7.03
N SER A 64 -7.78 5.42 -5.89
CA SER A 64 -8.54 5.14 -4.67
C SER A 64 -9.26 6.39 -4.16
N ALA A 65 -10.18 6.19 -3.20
CA ALA A 65 -10.56 7.27 -2.31
C ALA A 65 -9.37 7.72 -1.45
N ALA A 66 -9.50 8.88 -0.81
CA ALA A 66 -8.49 9.36 0.14
C ALA A 66 -8.26 8.34 1.26
N ILE A 67 -7.00 7.99 1.50
CA ILE A 67 -6.63 6.95 2.46
C ILE A 67 -6.78 7.52 3.87
N ALA A 68 -7.55 6.83 4.72
CA ALA A 68 -7.70 7.18 6.11
C ALA A 68 -6.51 6.66 6.94
N GLY A 69 -5.97 7.52 7.81
CA GLY A 69 -5.01 7.09 8.82
C GLY A 69 -5.74 6.33 9.93
N VAL A 70 -5.25 5.14 10.26
CA VAL A 70 -5.73 4.37 11.41
C VAL A 70 -4.70 4.52 12.52
N ASN A 71 -5.13 5.01 13.69
CA ASN A 71 -4.27 5.10 14.86
C ASN A 71 -4.34 3.79 15.65
N ASP A 72 -3.20 3.13 15.82
CA ASP A 72 -3.12 1.92 16.62
C ASP A 72 -3.13 2.26 18.13
N PRO A 73 -3.81 1.45 18.97
CA PRO A 73 -3.76 1.66 20.41
C PRO A 73 -2.34 1.42 20.93
N HIS A 74 -1.77 2.42 21.61
CA HIS A 74 -0.55 2.21 22.36
C HIS A 74 -0.83 1.17 23.46
N THR A 75 -0.21 0.00 23.37
CA THR A 75 -0.09 -0.93 24.52
C THR A 75 0.93 -0.36 25.49
N GLY A 76 0.56 0.75 26.14
CA GLY A 76 1.24 1.27 27.31
C GLY A 76 1.12 0.24 28.43
N GLY A 77 2.09 -0.65 28.51
CA GLY A 77 2.26 -1.60 29.61
C GLY A 77 2.60 -0.85 30.90
N CYS A 78 1.63 -0.15 31.48
CA CYS A 78 1.70 0.20 32.89
C CYS A 78 1.48 -1.09 33.69
N ARG A 79 2.53 -1.93 33.76
CA ARG A 79 2.62 -2.96 34.80
C ARG A 79 2.75 -2.20 36.10
N SER A 80 1.62 -1.93 36.74
CA SER A 80 1.60 -1.46 38.12
C SER A 80 2.38 -2.47 38.97
N PRO A 81 3.43 -2.09 39.72
CA PRO A 81 4.00 -3.02 40.68
C PRO A 81 2.95 -3.33 41.73
N ALA A 82 2.60 -4.61 41.84
CA ALA A 82 1.68 -5.13 42.83
C ALA A 82 2.07 -4.59 44.22
N ARG A 83 1.15 -3.85 44.83
CA ARG A 83 1.28 -3.26 46.16
C ARG A 83 1.42 -4.41 47.15
N ARG A 84 2.65 -4.71 47.60
CA ARG A 84 2.89 -5.68 48.68
C ARG A 84 2.16 -5.20 49.94
N PRO A 85 1.28 -6.00 50.57
CA PRO A 85 0.70 -5.61 51.84
C PRO A 85 1.80 -5.59 52.91
N ARG A 86 1.88 -4.47 53.64
CA ARG A 86 2.74 -4.31 54.82
C ARG A 86 2.16 -5.14 55.96
N THR A 87 2.81 -6.25 56.31
CA THR A 87 2.59 -6.90 57.62
C THR A 87 3.44 -6.15 58.64
N ARG A 88 2.80 -5.45 59.58
CA ARG A 88 3.45 -4.95 60.81
C ARG A 88 3.60 -6.13 61.77
N CYS A 89 4.78 -6.26 62.37
CA CYS A 89 4.99 -7.00 63.61
C CYS A 89 4.50 -6.18 64.80
#